data_AF-A0A955DS77-F1
#
_entry.id   AF-A0A955DS77-F1
#
_cell.length_a   1.000
_cell.length_b   1.000
_cell.length_c   1.000
_cell.angle_alpha   90.00
_cell.angle_beta   90.00
_cell.angle_gamma   90.00
#
_symmetry.space_group_name_H-M   'P 1'
#
loop_
_entity.id
_entity.type
_entity.pdbx_description
1 polymer ?
#
loop_
_entity_poly.entity_id
_entity_poly.type
_entity_poly.pdbx_seq_one_letter_code
_entity_poly.pdbx_strand_id
1 'polypeptide(L)'
;LGPTGYIWMATIAFAAVLAFIVLVRVFRRVRMIRRRAHLEHLHGRQYRKMVRQVGFYIDMLNILNRAKLTKPAWQPPQQFGESLALARPEAARCVDEITRAFYRVRYGGQVLQPSEVEAVDNSVRALAQHLNVKR
;
A
#
# COMPACT_ATOMS: atom_id res chain seq x y z
N LEU A 1 20.16 32.31 22.57
CA LEU A 1 19.12 31.34 22.14
C LEU A 1 18.31 30.98 23.38
N GLY A 2 17.13 31.58 23.56
CA GLY A 2 16.34 31.45 24.80
C GLY A 2 15.76 30.04 25.01
N PRO A 3 15.23 29.76 26.21
CA PRO A 3 14.66 28.45 26.60
C PRO A 3 13.64 27.89 25.59
N THR A 4 12.91 28.77 24.91
CA THR A 4 11.89 28.45 23.92
C THR A 4 12.43 27.74 22.68
N GLY A 5 13.71 27.97 22.32
CA GLY A 5 14.34 27.30 21.17
C GLY A 5 14.64 25.83 21.43
N TYR A 6 15.01 25.49 22.66
CA TYR A 6 15.27 24.10 23.05
C TYR A 6 13.99 23.26 23.08
N ILE A 7 12.87 23.86 23.49
CA ILE A 7 11.57 23.18 23.50
C ILE A 7 11.16 22.80 22.08
N TRP A 8 11.27 23.72 21.11
CA TRP A 8 10.93 23.43 19.71
C TRP A 8 11.82 22.36 19.08
N MET A 9 13.13 22.38 19.37
CA MET A 9 14.07 21.39 18.87
C MET A 9 13.83 20.00 19.49
N ALA A 10 13.45 19.95 20.77
CA ALA A 10 13.08 18.70 21.44
C ALA A 10 11.83 18.09 20.80
N THR A 11 10.81 18.88 20.46
CA THR A 11 9.59 18.39 19.83
C THR A 11 9.86 17.85 18.42
N ILE A 12 10.66 18.56 17.61
CA ILE A 12 11.03 18.12 16.26
C ILE A 12 11.88 16.85 16.33
N ALA A 13 12.86 16.79 17.24
CA ALA A 13 13.70 15.61 17.42
C ALA A 13 12.86 14.40 17.86
N PHE A 14 11.90 14.60 18.76
CA PHE A 14 11.01 13.53 19.21
C PHE A 14 10.10 13.03 18.08
N ALA A 15 9.53 13.94 17.29
CA ALA A 15 8.73 13.58 16.12
C ALA A 15 9.57 12.85 15.05
N ALA A 16 10.82 13.27 14.83
CA ALA A 16 11.75 12.64 13.89
C ALA A 16 12.18 11.24 14.36
N VAL A 17 12.43 11.06 15.66
CA VAL A 17 12.76 9.75 16.25
C VAL A 17 11.56 8.81 16.16
N LEU A 18 10.35 9.29 16.47
CA LEU A 18 9.12 8.51 16.29
C LEU A 18 8.91 8.12 14.82
N ALA A 19 9.08 9.06 13.89
CA ALA A 19 8.99 8.80 12.45
C ALA A 19 10.05 7.77 11.99
N PHE A 20 11.28 7.87 12.49
CA PHE A 20 12.37 6.96 12.18
C PHE A 20 12.12 5.55 12.72
N ILE A 21 11.62 5.43 13.95
CA ILE A 21 11.24 4.14 14.55
C ILE A 21 10.12 3.49 13.73
N VAL A 22 9.11 4.26 13.33
CA VAL A 22 8.02 3.77 12.45
C VAL A 22 8.57 3.34 11.10
N LEU A 23 9.45 4.14 10.48
CA LEU A 23 10.09 3.83 9.20
C LEU A 23 10.87 2.51 9.26
N VAL A 24 11.74 2.34 10.27
CA VAL A 24 12.53 1.12 10.47
C VAL A 24 11.63 -0.08 10.76
N ARG A 25 10.56 0.09 11.56
CA ARG A 25 9.59 -0.99 11.81
C ARG A 25 8.91 -1.43 10.54
N VAL A 26 8.48 -0.49 9.69
CA VAL A 26 7.83 -0.76 8.40
C VAL A 26 8.80 -1.43 7.44
N PHE A 27 10.03 -0.92 7.30
CA PHE A 27 11.06 -1.52 6.45
C PHE A 27 11.43 -2.94 6.87
N ARG A 28 11.58 -3.19 8.19
CA ARG A 28 11.85 -4.54 8.72
C ARG A 28 10.64 -5.45 8.53
N ARG A 29 9.41 -4.95 8.67
CA ARG A 29 8.18 -5.72 8.42
C ARG A 29 8.03 -6.10 6.96
N VAL A 30 8.27 -5.19 6.02
CA VAL A 30 8.21 -5.48 4.58
C VAL A 30 9.29 -6.49 4.18
N ARG A 31 10.51 -6.35 4.72
CA ARG A 31 11.60 -7.30 4.47
C ARG A 31 11.32 -8.67 5.09
N MET A 32 10.67 -8.73 6.25
CA MET A 32 10.28 -9.98 6.92
C MET A 32 9.04 -10.63 6.27
N ILE A 33 8.08 -9.83 5.80
CA ILE A 33 6.92 -10.32 5.02
C ILE A 33 7.38 -10.87 3.68
N ARG A 34 8.34 -10.22 2.99
CA ARG A 34 9.00 -10.78 1.81
C ARG A 34 9.69 -12.12 2.09
N ARG A 35 10.31 -12.28 3.27
CA ARG A 35 10.94 -13.54 3.69
C ARG A 35 9.95 -14.61 4.17
N ARG A 36 8.82 -14.23 4.76
CA ARG A 36 7.78 -15.14 5.27
C ARG A 36 6.68 -15.46 4.25
N ALA A 37 6.66 -14.80 3.10
CA ALA A 37 5.67 -15.03 2.05
C ALA A 37 5.79 -16.40 1.34
N HIS A 38 6.71 -17.30 1.72
CA HIS A 38 6.86 -18.63 1.11
C HIS A 38 6.90 -18.58 -0.44
N LEU A 39 7.40 -17.49 -1.02
CA LEU A 39 7.58 -17.35 -2.47
C LEU A 39 8.88 -18.00 -2.96
N GLU A 40 9.62 -18.69 -2.09
CA GLU A 40 10.80 -19.48 -2.45
C GLU A 40 10.44 -20.78 -3.19
N HIS A 41 9.18 -21.23 -3.16
CA HIS A 41 8.74 -22.44 -3.86
C HIS A 41 8.21 -22.19 -5.29
N LEU A 42 8.01 -20.92 -5.67
CA LEU A 42 7.60 -20.56 -7.03
C LEU A 42 8.84 -20.02 -7.77
N HIS A 43 9.67 -20.92 -8.28
CA HIS A 43 10.77 -20.54 -9.17
C HIS A 43 10.31 -20.59 -10.64
N GLY A 44 10.61 -19.53 -11.40
CA GLY A 44 10.44 -19.51 -12.87
C GLY A 44 9.18 -18.81 -13.40
N ARG A 45 8.50 -19.44 -14.37
CA ARG A 45 7.47 -18.81 -15.23
C ARG A 45 6.16 -18.53 -14.47
N GLN A 46 5.81 -19.35 -13.48
CA GLN A 46 4.57 -19.21 -12.68
C GLN A 46 4.65 -18.02 -11.69
N TYR A 47 5.80 -17.80 -11.05
CA TYR A 47 6.02 -16.61 -10.22
C TYR A 47 5.90 -15.32 -11.01
N ARG A 48 6.52 -15.25 -12.19
CA ARG A 48 6.40 -14.08 -13.08
C ARG A 48 4.96 -13.84 -13.52
N LYS A 49 4.20 -14.90 -13.79
CA LYS A 49 2.77 -14.80 -14.15
C LYS A 49 1.96 -14.26 -12.97
N MET A 50 2.18 -14.79 -11.76
CA MET A 50 1.50 -14.32 -10.54
C MET A 50 1.85 -12.87 -10.20
N VAL A 51 3.14 -12.49 -10.23
CA VAL A 51 3.58 -11.10 -9.99
C VAL A 51 2.96 -10.15 -11.00
N ARG A 52 2.87 -10.53 -12.27
CA ARG A 52 2.17 -9.75 -13.30
C ARG A 52 0.67 -9.61 -13.01
N GLN A 53 0.06 -10.64 -12.42
CA GLN A 53 -1.35 -10.66 -12.03
C GLN A 53 -1.65 -9.90 -10.73
N VAL A 54 -0.66 -9.54 -9.92
CA VAL A 54 -0.87 -8.75 -8.69
C VAL A 54 -0.12 -7.41 -8.69
N GLY A 55 0.50 -7.04 -9.82
CA GLY A 55 1.31 -5.82 -9.95
C GLY A 55 0.52 -4.55 -9.60
N PHE A 56 -0.75 -4.50 -10.00
CA PHE A 56 -1.66 -3.39 -9.71
C PHE A 56 -1.83 -3.13 -8.19
N TYR A 57 -1.75 -4.17 -7.36
CA TYR A 57 -1.91 -4.03 -5.90
C TYR A 57 -0.65 -3.42 -5.28
N ILE A 58 0.53 -3.73 -5.84
CA ILE A 58 1.78 -3.08 -5.44
C ILE A 58 1.78 -1.61 -5.86
N ASP A 59 1.29 -1.30 -7.06
CA ASP A 59 1.14 0.08 -7.53
C ASP A 59 0.22 0.89 -6.60
N MET A 60 -0.91 0.32 -6.19
CA MET A 60 -1.82 0.93 -5.21
C MET A 60 -1.11 1.25 -3.89
N LEU A 61 -0.35 0.29 -3.33
CA LEU A 61 0.39 0.52 -2.09
C LEU A 61 1.46 1.62 -2.25
N ASN A 62 2.12 1.69 -3.41
CA ASN A 62 3.09 2.73 -3.70
C ASN A 62 2.44 4.12 -3.79
N ILE A 63 1.29 4.23 -4.48
CA ILE A 63 0.52 5.47 -4.60
C ILE A 63 0.07 5.94 -3.20
N LEU A 64 -0.51 5.04 -2.40
CA LEU A 64 -0.93 5.33 -1.03
C LEU A 64 0.24 5.80 -0.16
N ASN A 65 1.39 5.14 -0.28
CA ASN A 65 2.59 5.51 0.47
C ASN A 65 3.12 6.89 0.06
N ARG A 66 3.15 7.19 -1.24
CA ARG A 66 3.53 8.53 -1.75
C ARG A 66 2.55 9.61 -1.28
N ALA A 67 1.26 9.28 -1.15
CA ALA A 67 0.23 10.16 -0.59
C ALA A 67 0.28 10.28 0.95
N LYS A 68 1.26 9.66 1.62
CA LYS A 68 1.39 9.55 3.09
C LYS A 68 0.18 8.86 3.76
N LEU A 69 -0.60 8.09 3.01
CA LEU A 69 -1.72 7.27 3.46
C LEU A 69 -1.30 5.81 3.53
N THR A 70 -0.19 5.53 4.21
CA THR A 70 0.36 4.17 4.24
C THR A 70 -0.54 3.26 5.05
N LYS A 71 -1.01 2.18 4.42
CA LYS A 71 -1.79 1.16 5.11
C LYS A 71 -0.99 0.52 6.26
N PRO A 72 -1.51 0.50 7.50
CA PRO A 72 -0.89 -0.23 8.58
C PRO A 72 -0.79 -1.73 8.26
N ALA A 73 0.33 -2.35 8.62
CA ALA A 73 0.57 -3.76 8.30
C ALA A 73 -0.26 -4.74 9.14
N TRP A 74 -0.84 -4.29 10.27
CA TRP A 74 -1.78 -5.07 11.07
C TRP A 74 -3.22 -4.95 10.55
N GLN A 75 -3.50 -3.95 9.70
CA GLN A 75 -4.83 -3.69 9.19
C GLN A 75 -5.06 -4.42 7.87
N PRO A 76 -6.14 -5.21 7.75
CA PRO A 76 -6.60 -5.74 6.48
C PRO A 76 -6.79 -4.62 5.44
N PRO A 77 -6.40 -4.83 4.17
CA PRO A 77 -6.67 -3.91 3.06
C PRO A 77 -8.10 -3.36 3.00
N GLN A 78 -9.10 -4.20 3.23
CA GLN A 78 -10.50 -3.80 3.19
C GLN A 78 -10.87 -2.84 4.33
N GLN A 79 -10.46 -3.16 5.57
CA GLN A 79 -10.64 -2.26 6.73
C GLN A 79 -9.91 -0.92 6.57
N PHE A 80 -8.79 -0.90 5.87
CA PHE A 80 -8.10 0.34 5.55
C PHE A 80 -8.92 1.19 4.55
N GLY A 81 -9.54 0.57 3.56
CA GLY A 81 -10.48 1.25 2.66
C GLY A 81 -11.63 1.93 3.41
N GLU A 82 -12.22 1.23 4.39
CA GLU A 82 -13.27 1.80 5.25
C GLU A 82 -12.77 3.01 6.05
N SER A 83 -11.56 2.94 6.60
CA SER A 83 -10.94 4.05 7.32
C SER A 83 -10.67 5.25 6.40
N LEU A 84 -10.27 4.98 5.16
CA LEU A 84 -10.02 6.00 4.14
C LEU A 84 -11.32 6.67 3.67
N ALA A 85 -12.45 5.95 3.68
CA ALA A 85 -13.73 6.46 3.20
C ALA A 85 -14.23 7.69 3.98
N LEU A 86 -13.88 7.79 5.26
CA LEU A 86 -14.22 8.93 6.11
C LEU A 86 -13.58 10.24 5.65
N ALA A 87 -12.37 10.17 5.10
CA ALA A 87 -11.61 11.36 4.69
C ALA A 87 -11.57 11.56 3.17
N ARG A 88 -11.58 10.46 2.40
CA ARG A 88 -11.45 10.43 0.94
C ARG A 88 -12.29 9.30 0.34
N PRO A 89 -13.62 9.49 0.21
CA PRO A 89 -14.55 8.45 -0.23
C PRO A 89 -14.25 7.91 -1.64
N GLU A 90 -13.81 8.77 -2.56
CA GLU A 90 -13.49 8.37 -3.94
C GLU A 90 -12.23 7.49 -3.99
N ALA A 91 -11.17 7.88 -3.28
CA ALA A 91 -9.95 7.07 -3.16
C ALA A 91 -10.23 5.73 -2.46
N ALA A 92 -11.11 5.71 -1.46
CA ALA A 92 -11.52 4.50 -0.76
C ALA A 92 -12.22 3.50 -1.70
N ARG A 93 -13.09 3.97 -2.59
CA ARG A 93 -13.74 3.12 -3.60
C ARG A 93 -12.72 2.44 -4.51
N CYS A 94 -11.75 3.21 -5.03
CA CYS A 94 -10.68 2.64 -5.86
C CYS A 94 -9.86 1.59 -5.08
N VAL A 95 -9.51 1.87 -3.81
CA VAL A 95 -8.78 0.92 -2.95
C VAL A 95 -9.56 -0.37 -2.73
N ASP A 96 -10.88 -0.28 -2.53
CA ASP A 96 -11.76 -1.42 -2.33
C ASP A 96 -11.87 -2.29 -3.59
N GLU A 97 -12.05 -1.67 -4.77
CA GLU A 97 -12.08 -2.35 -6.07
C GLU A 97 -10.76 -3.10 -6.35
N ILE A 98 -9.62 -2.43 -6.14
CA ILE A 98 -8.29 -3.02 -6.31
C ILE A 98 -8.08 -4.16 -5.31
N THR A 99 -8.51 -4.00 -4.06
CA THR A 99 -8.37 -5.02 -3.00
C THR A 99 -9.21 -6.25 -3.32
N ARG A 100 -10.44 -6.09 -3.80
CA ARG A 100 -11.30 -7.21 -4.22
C ARG A 100 -10.67 -8.01 -5.35
N ALA A 101 -10.13 -7.33 -6.38
CA ALA A 101 -9.40 -7.99 -7.46
C ALA A 101 -8.19 -8.76 -6.93
N PHE A 102 -7.43 -8.17 -6.00
CA PHE A 102 -6.30 -8.84 -5.36
C PHE A 102 -6.73 -10.11 -4.61
N TYR A 103 -7.84 -10.10 -3.85
CA TYR A 103 -8.32 -11.28 -3.14
C TYR A 103 -8.80 -12.39 -4.08
N ARG A 104 -9.48 -12.04 -5.17
CA ARG A 104 -9.89 -13.01 -6.21
C ARG A 104 -8.69 -13.74 -6.81
N VAL A 105 -7.62 -13.00 -7.12
CA VAL A 105 -6.39 -13.59 -7.68
C VAL A 105 -5.62 -14.38 -6.61
N ARG A 106 -5.44 -13.79 -5.42
CA ARG A 106 -4.56 -14.34 -4.37
C ARG A 106 -5.12 -15.56 -3.66
N TYR A 107 -6.44 -15.58 -3.41
CA TYR A 107 -7.13 -16.61 -2.64
C TYR A 107 -8.15 -17.39 -3.46
N GLY A 108 -8.78 -16.74 -4.45
CA GLY A 108 -9.72 -17.41 -5.34
C GLY A 108 -9.08 -18.22 -6.47
N GLY A 109 -7.76 -18.12 -6.66
CA GLY A 109 -7.05 -18.80 -7.75
C GLY A 109 -7.45 -18.34 -9.15
N GLN A 110 -8.15 -17.20 -9.25
CA GLN A 110 -8.66 -16.69 -10.51
C GLN A 110 -7.57 -15.92 -11.26
N VAL A 111 -7.60 -16.03 -12.59
CA VAL A 111 -6.79 -15.19 -13.48
C VAL A 111 -7.69 -14.07 -13.99
N LEU A 112 -7.25 -12.83 -13.87
CA LEU A 112 -8.01 -11.70 -14.39
C LEU A 112 -8.04 -11.77 -15.92
N GLN A 113 -9.22 -11.61 -16.49
CA GLN A 113 -9.41 -11.45 -17.92
C GLN A 113 -8.89 -10.09 -18.39
N PRO A 114 -8.57 -9.91 -19.69
CA PRO A 114 -8.03 -8.65 -20.20
C PRO A 114 -8.87 -7.42 -19.84
N SER A 115 -10.20 -7.53 -19.89
CA SER A 115 -11.13 -6.47 -19.50
C SER A 115 -11.08 -6.14 -18.01
N GLU A 116 -10.88 -7.16 -17.15
CA GLU A 116 -10.74 -6.98 -15.70
C GLU A 116 -9.39 -6.34 -15.35
N VAL A 117 -8.33 -6.71 -16.07
CA VAL A 117 -7.01 -6.07 -15.92
C VAL A 117 -7.10 -4.59 -16.27
N GLU A 118 -7.78 -4.24 -17.36
CA GLU A 118 -7.99 -2.85 -17.77
C GLU A 118 -8.83 -2.07 -16.75
N ALA A 119 -9.92 -2.66 -16.24
CA ALA A 119 -10.75 -2.04 -15.21
C ALA A 119 -9.96 -1.76 -13.92
N VAL A 120 -9.12 -2.70 -13.48
CA VAL A 120 -8.27 -2.53 -12.30
C VAL A 120 -7.16 -1.50 -12.56
N ASP A 121 -6.57 -1.47 -13.76
CA ASP A 121 -5.59 -0.44 -14.12
C ASP A 121 -6.22 0.97 -14.11
N ASN A 122 -7.44 1.10 -14.60
CA ASN A 122 -8.21 2.34 -14.54
C ASN A 122 -8.48 2.76 -13.09
N SER A 123 -8.79 1.81 -12.21
CA SER A 123 -8.97 2.06 -10.77
C SER A 123 -7.67 2.56 -10.11
N VAL A 124 -6.51 2.00 -10.50
CA VAL A 124 -5.18 2.46 -10.04
C VAL A 124 -4.89 3.87 -10.52
N ARG A 125 -5.22 4.20 -11.77
CA ARG A 125 -5.04 5.56 -12.32
C ARG A 125 -5.95 6.58 -11.63
N ALA A 126 -7.21 6.22 -11.43
CA ALA A 126 -8.18 7.06 -10.71
C ALA A 126 -7.69 7.32 -9.28
N LEU A 127 -7.19 6.30 -8.58
CA LEU A 127 -6.60 6.47 -7.24
C LEU A 127 -5.44 7.48 -7.24
N ALA A 128 -4.53 7.38 -8.22
CA ALA A 128 -3.42 8.32 -8.36
C ALA A 128 -3.91 9.77 -8.57
N GLN A 129 -4.96 9.95 -9.36
CA GLN A 129 -5.59 11.25 -9.61
C GLN A 129 -6.27 11.81 -8.35
N HIS A 130 -7.10 11.02 -7.66
CA HIS A 130 -7.79 11.45 -6.44
C HIS A 130 -6.81 11.81 -5.30
N LEU A 131 -5.62 11.21 -5.31
CA LEU A 131 -4.58 11.50 -4.32
C LEU A 131 -3.55 12.54 -4.80
N ASN A 132 -3.69 13.02 -6.04
CA ASN A 132 -2.78 13.97 -6.69
C ASN A 132 -1.31 13.52 -6.66
N VAL A 133 -1.07 12.24 -6.99
CA VAL A 133 0.25 11.61 -6.98
C VAL A 133 0.53 10.99 -8.35
N LYS A 134 1.79 11.04 -8.81
CA LYS A 134 2.22 10.26 -9.98
C LYS A 134 2.21 8.76 -9.67
N ARG A 135 1.84 7.94 -10.66
CA ARG A 135 1.97 6.47 -10.61
C ARG A 135 3.43 6.05 -10.44
#